data_AF-A0A9W8JKJ6-F1
#
_entry.id   AF-A0A9W8JKJ6-F1
#
_cell.length_a   1.000
_cell.length_b   1.000
_cell.length_c   1.000
_cell.angle_alpha   90.00
_cell.angle_beta   90.00
_cell.angle_gamma   90.00
#
_symmetry.space_group_name_H-M   'P 1'
#
loop_
_entity.id
_entity.type
_entity.pdbx_description
1 polymer ?
#
loop_
_entity_poly.entity_id
_entity_poly.type
_entity_poly.pdbx_seq_one_letter_code
_entity_poly.pdbx_strand_id
1 'polypeptide(L)'
;MFSAVVRSRLLASQPIARNVRWASQIPPKSQAGQQPAGDSAASSSETRVDPESASSLADQNVASGSTSKAPSLDFMPSAPQEEPKRTGAVSSKGTLSSGEKKRKVMSRVMMAILGGAFAAHTVYLGREWEEEELKEKRWRLEDAPASRWGRTKERFGDLFDYFNKPAWPELLPPPYPPPHGKPYTLVLSLDDLLITSTWDRQHGWRTAKRPGLDYFIAYISQFYEVVIFTSQNSWTAAPIVDKLDRFNFFISHRLYREGTRSLNGEIVKDLSYLNRDLSKVIVLDTVPDHVKLQSENAVILPKWKGDPNDRGLIAMIPFLESIGIYRPPDVRPILQAYEGKDVAVEYAKMEAEAKARHIEEWKAKHKGVAPNAVSSLFGLSAGPAVPRGQPPPTYLEQKRREAQLQYQEEQKYIRENRAMLEEALEKEQQALAAQVPSNLWEAIDQISGNPKEPPAPDASTPTQTSTPTA
;
A
#
# COMPACT_ATOMS: atom_id res chain seq x y z
N MET A 1 28.14 -26.91 -38.53
CA MET A 1 29.43 -26.42 -38.02
C MET A 1 29.22 -25.89 -36.61
N PHE A 2 29.78 -26.59 -35.63
CA PHE A 2 30.25 -26.16 -34.31
C PHE A 2 29.48 -25.13 -33.46
N SER A 3 28.79 -25.67 -32.44
CA SER A 3 28.98 -25.46 -30.98
C SER A 3 29.27 -24.07 -30.36
N ALA A 4 28.41 -23.75 -29.39
CA ALA A 4 28.65 -23.13 -28.07
C ALA A 4 28.82 -21.60 -27.91
N VAL A 5 27.91 -21.04 -27.07
CA VAL A 5 28.08 -20.12 -25.90
C VAL A 5 26.69 -19.48 -25.67
N VAL A 6 25.81 -19.96 -24.76
CA VAL A 6 25.81 -19.89 -23.29
C VAL A 6 25.78 -18.46 -22.72
N ARG A 7 24.64 -18.15 -22.07
CA ARG A 7 24.35 -17.19 -20.97
C ARG A 7 23.75 -15.80 -21.27
N SER A 8 22.62 -15.60 -20.57
CA SER A 8 22.13 -14.37 -19.93
C SER A 8 21.29 -13.43 -20.82
N ARG A 9 20.14 -12.85 -20.41
CA ARG A 9 19.55 -12.62 -19.09
C ARG A 9 18.01 -12.67 -19.16
N LEU A 10 17.41 -13.31 -18.15
CA LEU A 10 16.07 -13.00 -17.65
C LEU A 10 16.06 -11.57 -17.12
N LEU A 11 15.13 -10.73 -17.58
CA LEU A 11 14.73 -9.51 -16.88
C LEU A 11 13.30 -9.72 -16.39
N ALA A 12 13.20 -10.40 -15.25
CA ALA A 12 12.03 -10.37 -14.41
C ALA A 12 12.01 -9.01 -13.71
N SER A 13 11.09 -8.13 -14.10
CA SER A 13 10.72 -6.96 -13.30
C SER A 13 9.94 -7.43 -12.07
N GLN A 14 10.67 -7.72 -10.99
CA GLN A 14 10.11 -7.96 -9.66
C GLN A 14 9.59 -6.64 -9.08
N PRO A 15 8.42 -6.61 -8.43
CA PRO A 15 8.01 -5.48 -7.61
C PRO A 15 8.93 -5.37 -6.38
N ILE A 16 9.35 -4.14 -6.08
CA ILE A 16 10.25 -3.82 -4.97
C ILE A 16 9.51 -4.03 -3.64
N ALA A 17 9.51 -5.27 -3.15
CA ALA A 17 9.28 -5.59 -1.75
C ALA A 17 10.65 -5.59 -1.06
N ARG A 18 10.98 -4.53 -0.34
CA ARG A 18 12.26 -4.46 0.40
C ARG A 18 12.06 -3.84 1.77
N ASN A 19 11.61 -4.65 2.73
CA ASN A 19 11.75 -4.36 4.17
C ASN A 19 12.72 -5.37 4.77
N VAL A 20 13.92 -4.92 5.12
CA VAL A 20 14.90 -5.67 5.91
C VAL A 20 14.74 -5.20 7.36
N ARG A 21 14.21 -6.05 8.25
CA ARG A 21 14.36 -5.83 9.69
C ARG A 21 15.69 -6.40 10.15
N TRP A 22 16.48 -5.53 10.75
CA TRP A 22 17.73 -5.81 11.43
C TRP A 22 17.41 -6.47 12.78
N ALA A 23 17.92 -7.69 12.99
CA ALA A 23 18.03 -8.28 14.31
C ALA A 23 19.46 -8.07 14.82
N SER A 24 19.55 -7.52 16.03
CA SER A 24 20.65 -7.66 17.00
C SER A 24 22.08 -7.37 16.53
N GLN A 25 22.54 -6.12 16.68
CA GLN A 25 23.92 -5.83 17.09
C GLN A 25 23.91 -4.63 18.05
N ILE A 26 24.36 -4.84 19.28
CA ILE A 26 24.58 -3.81 20.29
C ILE A 26 26.00 -3.26 20.07
N PRO A 27 26.22 -1.95 19.85
CA PRO A 27 27.53 -1.34 19.99
C PRO A 27 27.64 -0.53 21.30
N PRO A 28 28.86 -0.32 21.83
CA PRO A 28 29.07 0.20 23.18
C PRO A 28 28.95 1.74 23.24
N LYS A 29 28.64 2.23 24.44
CA LYS A 29 28.50 3.65 24.82
C LYS A 29 29.77 4.46 24.48
N SER A 30 29.57 5.66 23.92
CA SER A 30 30.59 6.72 23.91
C SER A 30 30.08 8.00 24.58
N GLN A 31 31.03 8.74 25.14
CA GLN A 31 30.88 9.77 26.16
C GLN A 31 30.62 11.17 25.59
N ALA A 32 30.15 12.04 26.50
CA ALA A 32 29.79 13.43 26.33
C ALA A 32 30.94 14.38 25.92
N GLY A 33 30.57 15.48 25.26
CA GLY A 33 31.35 16.73 25.10
C GLY A 33 30.48 17.79 24.40
N GLN A 34 29.89 18.74 25.14
CA GLN A 34 30.36 20.12 25.36
C GLN A 34 30.26 21.05 24.15
N GLN A 35 29.30 21.98 24.20
CA GLN A 35 29.29 23.25 23.46
C GLN A 35 30.26 24.25 24.09
N PRO A 36 30.69 25.28 23.33
CA PRO A 36 30.35 26.63 23.79
C PRO A 36 29.99 27.62 22.67
N ALA A 37 29.51 28.79 23.11
CA ALA A 37 29.02 29.94 22.35
C ALA A 37 30.02 31.13 22.33
N GLY A 38 29.71 32.16 21.53
CA GLY A 38 30.31 33.52 21.52
C GLY A 38 31.17 33.79 20.28
N ASP A 39 31.32 34.99 19.71
CA ASP A 39 30.72 36.32 19.89
C ASP A 39 31.19 37.21 18.70
N SER A 40 30.35 38.19 18.33
CA SER A 40 30.58 39.51 17.71
C SER A 40 31.78 39.89 16.78
N ALA A 41 31.42 40.72 15.77
CA ALA A 41 32.09 41.98 15.33
C ALA A 41 32.88 42.04 13.98
N ALA A 42 32.27 42.77 13.02
CA ALA A 42 32.73 43.91 12.20
C ALA A 42 34.07 43.97 11.40
N SER A 43 33.99 44.75 10.30
CA SER A 43 35.06 45.45 9.51
C SER A 43 35.66 44.67 8.32
N SER A 44 35.88 45.17 7.08
CA SER A 44 35.72 46.49 6.43
C SER A 44 36.06 46.41 4.92
N SER A 45 35.40 47.26 4.12
CA SER A 45 35.85 48.04 2.94
C SER A 45 36.64 47.43 1.76
N GLU A 46 36.20 47.72 0.53
CA GLU A 46 36.76 48.77 -0.36
C GLU A 46 35.83 49.00 -1.59
N THR A 47 35.20 50.18 -1.78
CA THR A 47 35.56 51.36 -2.61
C THR A 47 35.67 51.06 -4.12
N ARG A 48 35.20 51.82 -5.14
CA ARG A 48 35.05 53.28 -5.36
C ARG A 48 34.36 53.49 -6.75
N VAL A 49 33.23 54.22 -6.88
CA VAL A 49 33.05 55.61 -7.43
C VAL A 49 32.65 55.74 -8.92
N ASP A 50 31.42 56.24 -9.13
CA ASP A 50 30.96 57.18 -10.19
C ASP A 50 31.48 58.61 -9.86
N PRO A 51 31.51 59.68 -10.72
CA PRO A 51 30.44 60.04 -11.68
C PRO A 51 30.80 60.93 -12.93
N GLU A 52 29.75 61.17 -13.74
CA GLU A 52 29.34 62.40 -14.47
C GLU A 52 30.31 63.24 -15.35
N SER A 53 29.96 63.41 -16.65
CA SER A 53 29.17 64.55 -17.20
C SER A 53 29.52 64.97 -18.66
N ALA A 54 28.45 65.11 -19.47
CA ALA A 54 28.15 66.03 -20.61
C ALA A 54 29.20 66.25 -21.74
N SER A 55 28.91 66.35 -23.05
CA SER A 55 27.72 66.60 -23.88
C SER A 55 28.11 66.29 -25.36
N SER A 56 27.24 65.94 -26.31
CA SER A 56 26.59 66.92 -27.20
C SER A 56 25.73 66.25 -28.31
N LEU A 57 24.54 66.82 -28.53
CA LEU A 57 23.83 67.15 -29.79
C LEU A 57 23.33 66.07 -30.80
N ALA A 58 21.99 66.05 -30.90
CA ALA A 58 21.10 66.05 -32.08
C ALA A 58 21.16 64.91 -33.13
N ASP A 59 20.08 64.14 -33.31
CA ASP A 59 18.95 64.46 -34.22
C ASP A 59 17.87 63.35 -34.24
N GLN A 60 16.61 63.80 -34.24
CA GLN A 60 15.41 63.26 -34.94
C GLN A 60 14.77 61.87 -34.68
N ASN A 61 13.43 61.96 -34.63
CA ASN A 61 12.36 60.98 -34.92
C ASN A 61 11.75 60.11 -33.81
N VAL A 62 10.78 60.73 -33.16
CA VAL A 62 9.41 60.27 -32.83
C VAL A 62 9.01 58.90 -33.41
N ALA A 63 8.74 57.93 -32.54
CA ALA A 63 7.43 57.25 -32.43
C ALA A 63 7.50 56.16 -31.35
N SER A 64 6.69 56.34 -30.30
CA SER A 64 6.49 55.45 -29.17
C SER A 64 5.77 54.15 -29.56
N GLY A 65 6.35 52.99 -29.23
CA GLY A 65 5.67 51.70 -29.25
C GLY A 65 5.80 51.01 -27.89
N SER A 66 4.85 51.24 -27.00
CA SER A 66 4.71 50.49 -25.75
C SER A 66 4.02 49.14 -26.02
N THR A 67 4.68 48.04 -25.69
CA THR A 67 4.13 46.68 -25.79
C THR A 67 3.41 46.30 -24.49
N SER A 68 2.11 46.58 -24.42
CA SER A 68 1.23 45.94 -23.41
C SER A 68 0.68 44.63 -23.97
N LYS A 69 0.94 43.54 -23.25
CA LYS A 69 0.52 42.17 -23.59
C LYS A 69 -0.85 41.90 -22.94
N ALA A 70 -1.90 42.52 -23.47
CA ALA A 70 -3.28 42.16 -23.19
C ALA A 70 -4.08 42.23 -24.50
N PRO A 71 -4.93 41.24 -24.83
CA PRO A 71 -5.74 41.30 -26.04
C PRO A 71 -6.77 42.42 -25.91
N SER A 72 -6.82 43.32 -26.89
CA SER A 72 -7.81 44.40 -26.92
C SER A 72 -9.21 43.82 -27.11
N LEU A 73 -10.17 44.32 -26.33
CA LEU A 73 -11.59 43.93 -26.36
C LEU A 73 -12.41 44.75 -27.37
N ASP A 74 -11.76 45.50 -28.25
CA ASP A 74 -12.42 46.33 -29.26
C ASP A 74 -12.86 45.47 -30.46
N PHE A 75 -14.13 45.08 -30.45
CA PHE A 75 -14.81 44.51 -31.61
C PHE A 75 -15.24 45.64 -32.56
N MET A 76 -14.42 45.93 -33.57
CA MET A 76 -14.86 46.75 -34.69
C MET A 76 -15.68 45.88 -35.65
N PRO A 77 -16.93 46.23 -35.99
CA PRO A 77 -17.64 45.55 -37.06
C PRO A 77 -16.85 45.78 -38.35
N SER A 78 -16.49 44.69 -39.02
CA SER A 78 -15.80 44.76 -40.31
C SER A 78 -16.62 45.63 -41.26
N ALA A 79 -15.99 46.65 -41.86
CA ALA A 79 -16.58 47.35 -43.00
C ALA A 79 -17.06 46.31 -44.02
N PRO A 80 -18.22 46.53 -44.69
CA PRO A 80 -18.77 45.53 -45.59
C PRO A 80 -17.71 45.21 -46.65
N GLN A 81 -17.16 44.00 -46.56
CA GLN A 81 -16.29 43.48 -47.61
C GLN A 81 -17.14 43.45 -48.88
N GLU A 82 -16.70 44.19 -49.90
CA GLU A 82 -17.26 44.02 -51.24
C GLU A 82 -17.20 42.53 -51.57
N GLU A 83 -18.36 41.92 -51.72
CA GLU A 83 -18.44 40.53 -52.16
C GLU A 83 -17.67 40.42 -53.48
N PRO A 84 -16.74 39.45 -53.62
CA PRO A 84 -16.17 39.19 -54.93
C PRO A 84 -17.33 38.93 -55.86
N LYS A 85 -17.47 39.74 -56.92
CA LYS A 85 -18.52 39.62 -57.93
C LYS A 85 -18.73 38.15 -58.26
N ARG A 86 -19.82 37.58 -57.73
CA ARG A 86 -20.27 36.23 -58.01
C ARG A 86 -20.52 36.18 -59.51
N THR A 87 -19.64 35.50 -60.24
CA THR A 87 -20.01 34.96 -61.54
C THR A 87 -21.29 34.16 -61.32
N GLY A 88 -22.33 34.45 -62.10
CA GLY A 88 -23.67 33.90 -61.98
C GLY A 88 -23.79 32.41 -62.30
N ALA A 89 -22.82 31.59 -61.87
CA ALA A 89 -23.03 30.17 -61.73
C ALA A 89 -23.73 29.94 -60.38
N VAL A 90 -25.05 29.73 -60.45
CA VAL A 90 -25.79 29.15 -59.34
C VAL A 90 -25.16 27.79 -59.07
N SER A 91 -24.28 27.72 -58.06
CA SER A 91 -23.76 26.45 -57.55
C SER A 91 -24.98 25.63 -57.13
N SER A 92 -25.30 24.62 -57.94
CA SER A 92 -26.41 23.72 -57.69
C SER A 92 -26.32 23.23 -56.26
N LYS A 93 -27.34 23.54 -55.44
CA LYS A 93 -27.56 22.94 -54.12
C LYS A 93 -27.36 21.43 -54.27
N GLY A 94 -26.20 20.91 -53.87
CA GLY A 94 -25.87 19.48 -53.94
C GLY A 94 -24.53 19.10 -54.57
N THR A 95 -23.80 19.99 -55.25
CA THR A 95 -22.49 19.62 -55.82
C THR A 95 -21.35 19.87 -54.84
N LEU A 96 -20.95 18.82 -54.11
CA LEU A 96 -19.79 18.83 -53.21
C LEU A 96 -18.53 19.36 -53.92
N SER A 97 -17.76 20.17 -53.21
CA SER A 97 -16.46 20.67 -53.68
C SER A 97 -15.52 19.50 -53.97
N SER A 98 -14.62 19.67 -54.95
CA SER A 98 -13.61 18.66 -55.31
C SER A 98 -12.75 18.23 -54.11
N GLY A 99 -12.49 19.14 -53.16
CA GLY A 99 -11.84 18.83 -51.89
C GLY A 99 -12.69 17.93 -50.98
N GLU A 100 -14.00 18.17 -50.89
CA GLU A 100 -14.94 17.37 -50.10
C GLU A 100 -15.15 15.97 -50.69
N LYS A 101 -15.19 15.86 -52.02
CA LYS A 101 -15.24 14.56 -52.72
C LYS A 101 -13.99 13.73 -52.40
N LYS A 102 -12.79 14.34 -52.45
CA LYS A 102 -11.54 13.67 -52.05
C LYS A 102 -11.54 13.23 -50.59
N ARG A 103 -12.01 14.08 -49.66
CA ARG A 103 -12.15 13.74 -48.24
C ARG A 103 -13.13 12.59 -48.01
N LYS A 104 -14.28 12.56 -48.71
CA LYS A 104 -15.25 11.46 -48.62
C LYS A 104 -14.69 10.15 -49.16
N VAL A 105 -13.98 10.18 -50.28
CA VAL A 105 -13.32 8.98 -50.83
C VAL A 105 -12.22 8.51 -49.87
N MET A 106 -11.38 9.42 -49.38
CA MET A 106 -10.32 9.10 -48.42
C MET A 106 -10.88 8.55 -47.11
N SER A 107 -11.97 9.13 -46.58
CA SER A 107 -12.67 8.62 -45.39
C SER A 107 -13.23 7.22 -45.62
N ARG A 108 -13.85 6.94 -46.77
CA ARG A 108 -14.34 5.59 -47.12
C ARG A 108 -13.20 4.58 -47.24
N VAL A 109 -12.10 4.96 -47.89
CA VAL A 109 -10.91 4.11 -48.01
C VAL A 109 -10.31 3.84 -46.63
N MET A 110 -10.18 4.86 -45.78
CA MET A 110 -9.68 4.70 -44.42
C MET A 110 -10.59 3.80 -43.58
N MET A 111 -11.92 3.96 -43.67
CA MET A 111 -12.88 3.07 -43.00
C MET A 111 -12.79 1.63 -43.51
N ALA A 112 -12.56 1.42 -44.81
CA ALA A 112 -12.36 0.10 -45.38
C ALA A 112 -11.05 -0.55 -44.88
N ILE A 113 -9.96 0.21 -44.78
CA ILE A 113 -8.70 -0.25 -44.20
C ILE A 113 -8.88 -0.60 -42.72
N LEU A 114 -9.52 0.26 -41.93
CA LEU A 114 -9.80 0.00 -40.52
C LEU A 114 -10.67 -1.25 -40.34
N GLY A 115 -11.73 -1.40 -41.15
CA GLY A 115 -12.60 -2.56 -41.12
C GLY A 115 -11.87 -3.85 -41.49
N GLY A 116 -11.01 -3.80 -42.51
CA GLY A 116 -10.16 -4.93 -42.90
C GLY A 116 -9.15 -5.32 -41.81
N ALA A 117 -8.48 -4.33 -41.20
CA ALA A 117 -7.57 -4.55 -40.08
C ALA A 117 -8.30 -5.13 -38.86
N PHE A 118 -9.49 -4.62 -38.54
CA PHE A 118 -10.33 -5.15 -37.46
C PHE A 118 -10.75 -6.60 -37.73
N ALA A 119 -11.20 -6.92 -38.95
CA ALA A 119 -11.54 -8.29 -39.32
C ALA A 119 -10.33 -9.24 -39.20
N ALA A 120 -9.18 -8.84 -39.74
CA ALA A 120 -7.94 -9.61 -39.60
C ALA A 120 -7.56 -9.81 -38.12
N HIS A 121 -7.70 -8.78 -37.30
CA HIS A 121 -7.45 -8.86 -35.86
C HIS A 121 -8.42 -9.81 -35.15
N THR A 122 -9.72 -9.78 -35.45
CA THR A 122 -10.70 -10.70 -34.87
C THR A 122 -10.41 -12.18 -35.21
N VAL A 123 -9.91 -12.44 -36.43
CA VAL A 123 -9.46 -13.78 -36.83
C VAL A 123 -8.18 -14.17 -36.10
N TYR A 124 -7.24 -13.23 -35.94
CA TYR A 124 -6.00 -13.44 -35.17
C TYR A 124 -6.27 -13.74 -33.69
N LEU A 125 -7.25 -13.08 -33.07
CA LEU A 125 -7.68 -13.39 -31.70
C LEU A 125 -8.25 -14.81 -31.55
N GLY A 126 -8.56 -15.50 -32.65
CA GLY A 126 -8.94 -16.92 -32.67
C GLY A 126 -7.75 -17.90 -32.69
N ARG A 127 -6.49 -17.43 -32.59
CA ARG A 127 -5.27 -18.27 -32.55
C ARG A 127 -5.28 -19.23 -31.36
N GLU A 128 -4.45 -20.26 -31.36
CA GLU A 128 -4.32 -21.21 -30.24
C GLU A 128 -3.76 -20.53 -28.98
N TRP A 129 -3.94 -21.19 -27.83
CA TRP A 129 -3.42 -20.68 -26.57
C TRP A 129 -1.92 -20.93 -26.52
N GLU A 130 -1.16 -19.90 -26.13
CA GLU A 130 0.26 -20.07 -25.83
C GLU A 130 0.46 -20.52 -24.39
N GLU A 131 1.55 -21.24 -24.11
CA GLU A 131 1.87 -21.75 -22.77
C GLU A 131 1.97 -20.63 -21.73
N GLU A 132 2.44 -19.45 -22.13
CA GLU A 132 2.51 -18.26 -21.28
C GLU A 132 1.12 -17.72 -20.92
N GLU A 133 0.20 -17.61 -21.91
CA GLU A 133 -1.19 -17.17 -21.67
C GLU A 133 -1.95 -18.16 -20.77
N LEU A 134 -1.74 -19.47 -20.98
CA LEU A 134 -2.29 -20.53 -20.14
C LEU A 134 -1.79 -20.44 -18.70
N LYS A 135 -0.49 -20.16 -18.53
CA LYS A 135 0.15 -20.01 -17.22
C LYS A 135 -0.35 -18.76 -16.48
N GLU A 136 -0.49 -17.64 -17.19
CA GLU A 136 -1.03 -16.41 -16.64
C GLU A 136 -2.48 -16.58 -16.17
N LYS A 137 -3.31 -17.27 -16.97
CA LYS A 137 -4.70 -17.58 -16.62
C LYS A 137 -4.87 -18.76 -15.65
N ARG A 138 -3.78 -19.46 -15.32
CA ARG A 138 -3.78 -20.69 -14.50
C ARG A 138 -4.75 -21.76 -15.01
N TRP A 139 -4.91 -21.86 -16.33
CA TRP A 139 -5.79 -22.85 -16.96
C TRP A 139 -5.01 -24.10 -17.35
N ARG A 140 -5.65 -25.26 -17.18
CA ARG A 140 -5.21 -26.48 -17.85
C ARG A 140 -5.68 -26.43 -19.30
N LEU A 141 -4.94 -27.08 -20.20
CA LEU A 141 -5.31 -27.13 -21.62
C LEU A 141 -6.72 -27.70 -21.85
N GLU A 142 -7.20 -28.55 -20.93
CA GLU A 142 -8.52 -29.19 -20.97
C GLU A 142 -9.68 -28.24 -20.59
N ASP A 143 -9.43 -27.25 -19.72
CA ASP A 143 -10.46 -26.31 -19.24
C ASP A 143 -10.65 -25.12 -20.21
N ALA A 144 -9.70 -24.91 -21.12
CA ALA A 144 -9.69 -23.79 -22.03
C ALA A 144 -10.64 -24.00 -23.22
N PRO A 145 -11.34 -22.95 -23.70
CA PRO A 145 -12.26 -23.10 -24.82
C PRO A 145 -11.50 -23.51 -26.09
N ALA A 146 -11.78 -24.72 -26.59
CA ALA A 146 -11.12 -25.25 -27.80
C ALA A 146 -11.59 -24.56 -29.09
N SER A 147 -12.84 -24.08 -29.12
CA SER A 147 -13.42 -23.44 -30.30
C SER A 147 -12.75 -22.10 -30.62
N ARG A 148 -12.55 -21.80 -31.91
CA ARG A 148 -11.98 -20.51 -32.35
C ARG A 148 -12.80 -19.33 -31.85
N TRP A 149 -14.13 -19.44 -31.90
CA TRP A 149 -15.04 -18.40 -31.41
C TRP A 149 -14.97 -18.22 -29.88
N GLY A 150 -14.86 -19.31 -29.12
CA GLY A 150 -14.69 -19.25 -27.67
C GLY A 150 -13.41 -18.52 -27.28
N ARG A 151 -12.30 -18.78 -27.99
CA ARG A 151 -11.02 -18.08 -27.81
C ARG A 151 -11.11 -16.60 -28.13
N THR A 152 -11.68 -16.25 -29.28
CA THR A 152 -11.88 -14.84 -29.67
C THR A 152 -12.74 -14.11 -28.65
N LYS A 153 -13.86 -14.71 -28.21
CA LYS A 153 -14.75 -14.11 -27.22
C LYS A 153 -14.03 -13.86 -25.89
N GLU A 154 -13.24 -14.82 -25.43
CA GLU A 154 -12.49 -14.72 -24.19
C GLU A 154 -11.43 -13.62 -24.25
N ARG A 155 -10.60 -13.59 -25.30
CA ARG A 155 -9.61 -12.52 -25.48
C ARG A 155 -10.23 -11.13 -25.66
N PHE A 156 -11.40 -11.07 -26.30
CA PHE A 156 -12.16 -9.81 -26.40
C PHE A 156 -12.72 -9.38 -25.05
N GLY A 157 -13.12 -10.34 -24.20
CA GLY A 157 -13.52 -10.11 -22.82
C GLY A 157 -12.36 -9.62 -21.95
N ASP A 158 -11.18 -10.22 -22.09
CA ASP A 158 -9.96 -9.81 -21.37
C ASP A 158 -9.62 -8.34 -21.60
N LEU A 159 -9.88 -7.82 -22.81
CA LEU A 159 -9.65 -6.41 -23.14
C LEU A 159 -10.48 -5.46 -22.26
N PHE A 160 -11.67 -5.90 -21.83
CA PHE A 160 -12.52 -5.17 -20.90
C PHE A 160 -12.27 -5.56 -19.43
N ASP A 161 -11.66 -6.71 -19.18
CA ASP A 161 -11.32 -7.17 -17.84
C ASP A 161 -10.27 -6.30 -17.16
N TYR A 162 -9.41 -5.60 -17.92
CA TYR A 162 -8.51 -4.58 -17.36
C TYR A 162 -9.25 -3.56 -16.48
N PHE A 163 -10.52 -3.26 -16.78
CA PHE A 163 -11.32 -2.32 -16.01
C PHE A 163 -12.03 -2.95 -14.80
N ASN A 164 -12.13 -4.29 -14.75
CA ASN A 164 -12.92 -5.01 -13.76
C ASN A 164 -12.09 -5.88 -12.80
N LYS A 165 -10.92 -6.36 -13.24
CA LYS A 165 -9.95 -7.15 -12.46
C LYS A 165 -8.89 -6.23 -11.86
N PRO A 166 -8.27 -6.61 -10.73
CA PRO A 166 -7.16 -5.83 -10.18
C PRO A 166 -5.99 -5.78 -11.16
N ALA A 167 -5.15 -4.74 -11.03
CA ALA A 167 -3.99 -4.54 -11.91
C ALA A 167 -2.96 -5.69 -11.90
N TRP A 168 -3.00 -6.55 -10.87
CA TRP A 168 -2.09 -7.68 -10.71
C TRP A 168 -2.84 -8.99 -10.44
N PRO A 169 -2.34 -10.13 -10.96
CA PRO A 169 -2.93 -11.45 -10.71
C PRO A 169 -2.76 -11.91 -9.25
N GLU A 170 -1.74 -11.41 -8.57
CA GLU A 170 -1.49 -11.61 -7.14
C GLU A 170 -1.23 -10.25 -6.50
N LEU A 171 -1.99 -9.93 -5.46
CA LEU A 171 -1.90 -8.66 -4.75
C LEU A 171 -0.76 -8.64 -3.74
N LEU A 172 -0.40 -9.80 -3.20
CA LEU A 172 0.65 -9.92 -2.19
C LEU A 172 1.80 -10.82 -2.68
N PRO A 173 3.04 -10.52 -2.27
CA PRO A 173 4.16 -11.43 -2.48
C PRO A 173 3.93 -12.76 -1.73
N PRO A 174 4.65 -13.83 -2.07
CA PRO A 174 4.55 -15.09 -1.35
C PRO A 174 4.85 -14.90 0.15
N PRO A 175 4.22 -15.70 1.03
CA PRO A 175 4.44 -15.59 2.46
C PRO A 175 5.89 -15.90 2.82
N TYR A 176 6.38 -15.27 3.89
CA TYR A 176 7.73 -15.52 4.37
C TYR A 176 7.91 -16.98 4.83
N PRO A 177 9.08 -17.59 4.57
CA PRO A 177 9.35 -18.93 5.07
C PRO A 177 9.38 -18.95 6.61
N PRO A 178 8.99 -20.07 7.25
CA PRO A 178 9.24 -20.27 8.68
C PRO A 178 10.73 -20.07 9.01
N PRO A 179 11.10 -19.44 10.14
CA PRO A 179 10.28 -19.09 11.31
C PRO A 179 9.65 -17.69 11.29
N HIS A 180 9.94 -16.86 10.28
CA HIS A 180 9.55 -15.44 10.27
C HIS A 180 8.11 -15.21 9.79
N GLY A 181 7.56 -16.12 8.99
CA GLY A 181 6.18 -16.04 8.50
C GLY A 181 5.15 -16.16 9.63
N LYS A 182 4.14 -15.29 9.62
CA LYS A 182 2.97 -15.41 10.49
C LYS A 182 2.02 -16.48 9.94
N PRO A 183 1.37 -17.27 10.81
CA PRO A 183 0.54 -18.39 10.37
C PRO A 183 -0.80 -17.96 9.75
N TYR A 184 -1.33 -16.80 10.14
CA TYR A 184 -2.62 -16.28 9.68
C TYR A 184 -2.47 -14.87 9.12
N THR A 185 -3.36 -14.51 8.19
CA THR A 185 -3.43 -13.18 7.61
C THR A 185 -4.72 -12.50 8.08
N LEU A 186 -4.59 -11.30 8.65
CA LEU A 186 -5.69 -10.47 9.09
C LEU A 186 -5.83 -9.27 8.15
N VAL A 187 -6.91 -9.25 7.39
CA VAL A 187 -7.23 -8.16 6.45
C VAL A 187 -8.15 -7.17 7.16
N LEU A 188 -7.74 -5.90 7.23
CA LEU A 188 -8.47 -4.84 7.91
C LEU A 188 -8.94 -3.79 6.91
N SER A 189 -10.23 -3.47 6.92
CA SER A 189 -10.75 -2.28 6.27
C SER A 189 -10.28 -1.02 6.99
N LEU A 190 -10.11 0.10 6.28
CA LEU A 190 -9.64 1.34 6.88
C LEU A 190 -10.82 2.22 7.31
N ASP A 191 -11.72 2.52 6.37
CA ASP A 191 -12.85 3.43 6.55
C ASP A 191 -13.94 2.84 7.45
N ASP A 192 -14.42 3.68 8.37
CA ASP A 192 -15.43 3.39 9.39
C ASP A 192 -15.06 2.21 10.32
N LEU A 193 -13.91 1.54 10.12
CA LEU A 193 -13.40 0.47 10.98
C LEU A 193 -12.30 0.98 11.90
N LEU A 194 -11.22 1.51 11.33
CA LEU A 194 -10.03 1.96 12.06
C LEU A 194 -10.03 3.49 12.21
N ILE A 195 -10.48 4.18 11.17
CA ILE A 195 -10.58 5.64 11.13
C ILE A 195 -11.96 6.03 10.63
N THR A 196 -12.36 7.27 10.92
CA THR A 196 -13.49 7.90 10.25
C THR A 196 -13.06 9.26 9.77
N SER A 197 -13.41 9.59 8.52
CA SER A 197 -13.09 10.88 7.91
C SER A 197 -14.37 11.69 7.79
N THR A 198 -14.38 12.87 8.40
CA THR A 198 -15.49 13.82 8.36
C THR A 198 -15.06 15.04 7.58
N TRP A 199 -15.97 15.61 6.78
CA TRP A 199 -15.71 16.85 6.06
C TRP A 199 -16.48 17.98 6.70
N ASP A 200 -15.79 19.08 6.99
CA ASP A 200 -16.37 20.33 7.47
C ASP A 200 -16.00 21.47 6.52
N ARG A 201 -16.88 22.46 6.37
CA ARG A 201 -16.67 23.60 5.48
C ARG A 201 -15.54 24.51 5.96
N GLN A 202 -15.32 24.60 7.27
CA GLN A 202 -14.28 25.47 7.85
C GLN A 202 -12.89 24.81 7.83
N HIS A 203 -12.84 23.50 8.12
CA HIS A 203 -11.58 22.79 8.35
C HIS A 203 -11.25 21.75 7.27
N GLY A 204 -12.13 21.56 6.29
CA GLY A 204 -11.99 20.53 5.27
C GLY A 204 -12.11 19.12 5.83
N TRP A 205 -11.36 18.20 5.23
CA TRP A 205 -11.31 16.80 5.65
C TRP A 205 -10.54 16.64 6.98
N ARG A 206 -11.18 16.01 7.97
CA ARG A 206 -10.60 15.67 9.26
C ARG A 206 -10.79 14.19 9.52
N THR A 207 -9.69 13.51 9.84
CA THR A 207 -9.68 12.07 10.13
C THR A 207 -9.51 11.86 11.63
N ALA A 208 -10.42 11.11 12.23
CA ALA A 208 -10.34 10.67 13.61
C ALA A 208 -9.88 9.21 13.67
N LYS A 209 -9.06 8.89 14.68
CA LYS A 209 -8.60 7.53 14.97
C LYS A 209 -9.56 6.85 15.95
N ARG A 210 -9.91 5.59 15.69
CA ARG A 210 -10.72 4.81 16.62
C ARG A 210 -9.98 4.58 17.95
N PRO A 211 -10.64 4.71 19.10
CA PRO A 211 -10.03 4.43 20.39
C PRO A 211 -9.42 3.02 20.42
N GLY A 212 -8.17 2.92 20.90
CA GLY A 212 -7.46 1.64 20.98
C GLY A 212 -6.84 1.13 19.69
N LEU A 213 -6.95 1.87 18.57
CA LEU A 213 -6.39 1.47 17.28
C LEU A 213 -4.90 1.10 17.32
N ASP A 214 -4.07 1.96 17.92
CA ASP A 214 -2.61 1.74 17.94
C ASP A 214 -2.26 0.46 18.73
N TYR A 215 -2.94 0.26 19.86
CA TYR A 215 -2.79 -0.95 20.67
C TYR A 215 -3.26 -2.19 19.91
N PHE A 216 -4.40 -2.10 19.22
CA PHE A 216 -4.95 -3.20 18.44
C PHE A 216 -3.97 -3.68 17.37
N ILE A 217 -3.47 -2.78 16.51
CA ILE A 217 -2.56 -3.14 15.41
C ILE A 217 -1.25 -3.71 15.97
N ALA A 218 -0.65 -3.04 16.95
CA ALA A 218 0.64 -3.46 17.52
C ALA A 218 0.57 -4.78 18.30
N TYR A 219 -0.54 -5.04 19.00
CA TYR A 219 -0.74 -6.30 19.70
C TYR A 219 -1.04 -7.45 18.73
N ILE A 220 -1.92 -7.23 17.75
CA ILE A 220 -2.38 -8.30 16.84
C ILE A 220 -1.31 -8.69 15.81
N SER A 221 -0.40 -7.78 15.45
CA SER A 221 0.74 -8.07 14.55
C SER A 221 1.70 -9.12 15.09
N GLN A 222 1.64 -9.44 16.39
CA GLN A 222 2.41 -10.55 16.95
C GLN A 222 1.90 -11.91 16.46
N PHE A 223 0.59 -12.03 16.21
CA PHE A 223 -0.07 -13.28 15.83
C PHE A 223 -0.37 -13.37 14.33
N TYR A 224 -0.69 -12.24 13.71
CA TYR A 224 -1.17 -12.15 12.33
C TYR A 224 -0.23 -11.35 11.43
N GLU A 225 -0.20 -11.72 10.16
CA GLU A 225 0.21 -10.84 9.07
C GLU A 225 -0.90 -9.81 8.84
N VAL A 226 -0.68 -8.57 9.23
CA VAL A 226 -1.70 -7.50 9.14
C VAL A 226 -1.65 -6.87 7.76
N VAL A 227 -2.76 -6.93 7.04
CA VAL A 227 -2.93 -6.34 5.71
C VAL A 227 -4.03 -5.29 5.78
N ILE A 228 -3.70 -4.02 5.51
CA ILE A 228 -4.74 -3.00 5.33
C ILE A 228 -5.29 -3.14 3.92
N PHE A 229 -6.58 -3.37 3.76
CA PHE A 229 -7.25 -3.41 2.46
C PHE A 229 -8.43 -2.45 2.45
N THR A 230 -8.23 -1.28 1.86
CA THR A 230 -9.23 -0.19 1.82
C THR A 230 -9.85 -0.03 0.43
N SER A 231 -11.09 0.47 0.40
CA SER A 231 -11.77 0.95 -0.81
C SER A 231 -11.35 2.36 -1.20
N GLN A 232 -10.54 3.05 -0.38
CA GLN A 232 -9.97 4.35 -0.73
C GLN A 232 -8.80 4.20 -1.69
N ASN A 233 -8.60 5.24 -2.50
CA ASN A 233 -7.46 5.29 -3.39
C ASN A 233 -6.14 5.46 -2.62
N SER A 234 -5.05 4.99 -3.23
CA SER A 234 -3.71 5.02 -2.64
C SER A 234 -3.27 6.42 -2.22
N TRP A 235 -3.50 7.44 -3.04
CA TRP A 235 -3.07 8.81 -2.75
C TRP A 235 -3.77 9.45 -1.54
N THR A 236 -5.01 9.02 -1.22
CA THR A 236 -5.74 9.49 -0.03
C THR A 236 -5.38 8.69 1.21
N ALA A 237 -5.28 7.36 1.08
CA ALA A 237 -5.14 6.48 2.23
C ALA A 237 -3.69 6.26 2.67
N ALA A 238 -2.72 6.26 1.74
CA ALA A 238 -1.32 6.01 2.06
C ALA A 238 -0.76 6.97 3.13
N PRO A 239 -0.96 8.30 3.04
CA PRO A 239 -0.49 9.22 4.07
C PRO A 239 -1.15 9.01 5.44
N ILE A 240 -2.37 8.44 5.47
CA ILE A 240 -3.05 8.13 6.72
C ILE A 240 -2.43 6.88 7.35
N VAL A 241 -2.23 5.83 6.55
CA VAL A 241 -1.60 4.59 7.01
C VAL A 241 -0.16 4.82 7.46
N ASP A 242 0.60 5.67 6.76
CA ASP A 242 1.96 6.09 7.16
C ASP A 242 1.99 6.78 8.54
N LYS A 243 0.95 7.54 8.87
CA LYS A 243 0.82 8.16 10.20
C LYS A 243 0.39 7.17 11.28
N LEU A 244 -0.29 6.08 10.92
CA LEU A 244 -0.68 5.02 11.85
C LEU A 244 0.50 4.12 12.19
N ASP A 245 1.34 3.76 11.22
CA ASP A 245 2.53 2.92 11.39
C ASP A 245 3.77 3.55 10.75
N ARG A 246 4.31 4.58 11.41
CA ARG A 246 5.43 5.39 10.89
C ARG A 246 6.70 4.59 10.60
N PHE A 247 6.92 3.49 11.33
CA PHE A 247 8.13 2.66 11.21
C PHE A 247 7.89 1.35 10.45
N ASN A 248 6.69 1.12 9.91
CA ASN A 248 6.30 -0.13 9.23
C ASN A 248 6.57 -1.38 10.09
N PHE A 249 6.25 -1.27 11.39
CA PHE A 249 6.51 -2.32 12.37
C PHE A 249 5.36 -3.30 12.54
N PHE A 250 4.14 -2.91 12.21
CA PHE A 250 2.96 -3.70 12.52
C PHE A 250 2.19 -4.10 11.27
N ILE A 251 2.09 -3.20 10.28
CA ILE A 251 1.39 -3.44 9.02
C ILE A 251 2.36 -4.09 8.02
N SER A 252 2.04 -5.30 7.57
CA SER A 252 2.87 -6.04 6.62
C SER A 252 2.66 -5.57 5.18
N HIS A 253 1.40 -5.41 4.77
CA HIS A 253 1.03 -5.02 3.42
C HIS A 253 -0.14 -4.02 3.39
N ARG A 254 -0.20 -3.23 2.32
CA ARG A 254 -1.18 -2.17 2.13
C ARG A 254 -1.78 -2.28 0.74
N LEU A 255 -3.10 -2.48 0.69
CA LEU A 255 -3.90 -2.61 -0.51
C LEU A 255 -4.98 -1.53 -0.49
N TYR A 256 -5.17 -0.91 -1.65
CA TYR A 256 -6.02 0.25 -1.84
C TYR A 256 -7.08 -0.06 -2.90
N ARG A 257 -7.85 0.95 -3.33
CA ARG A 257 -8.91 0.83 -4.35
C ARG A 257 -8.43 0.14 -5.63
N GLU A 258 -7.19 0.38 -6.03
CA GLU A 258 -6.55 -0.17 -7.22
C GLU A 258 -6.45 -1.71 -7.19
N GLY A 259 -6.47 -2.31 -5.99
CA GLY A 259 -6.48 -3.77 -5.79
C GLY A 259 -7.88 -4.38 -5.69
N THR A 260 -8.95 -3.59 -5.73
CA THR A 260 -10.35 -4.07 -5.63
C THR A 260 -10.97 -4.32 -7.01
N ARG A 261 -11.98 -5.20 -7.05
CA ARG A 261 -12.79 -5.47 -8.24
C ARG A 261 -14.06 -4.64 -8.23
N SER A 262 -14.57 -4.33 -9.41
CA SER A 262 -15.90 -3.75 -9.58
C SER A 262 -16.83 -4.83 -10.12
N LEU A 263 -17.80 -5.28 -9.31
CA LEU A 263 -18.80 -6.25 -9.73
C LEU A 263 -20.17 -5.56 -9.73
N ASN A 264 -20.79 -5.42 -10.90
CA ASN A 264 -22.08 -4.74 -11.05
C ASN A 264 -22.13 -3.32 -10.48
N GLY A 265 -20.99 -2.61 -10.47
CA GLY A 265 -20.88 -1.25 -9.90
C GLY A 265 -20.60 -1.21 -8.39
N GLU A 266 -20.56 -2.37 -7.72
CA GLU A 266 -20.15 -2.49 -6.32
C GLU A 266 -18.66 -2.80 -6.21
N ILE A 267 -18.01 -2.26 -5.18
CA ILE A 267 -16.60 -2.52 -4.88
C ILE A 267 -16.50 -3.84 -4.11
N VAL A 268 -15.69 -4.77 -4.61
CA VAL A 268 -15.47 -6.09 -4.01
C VAL A 268 -13.98 -6.33 -3.81
N LYS A 269 -13.62 -6.73 -2.59
CA LYS A 269 -12.28 -7.15 -2.17
C LYS A 269 -12.18 -8.66 -2.33
N ASP A 270 -11.73 -9.09 -3.50
CA ASP A 270 -11.62 -10.51 -3.81
C ASP A 270 -10.38 -11.13 -3.15
N LEU A 271 -10.61 -12.00 -2.17
CA LEU A 271 -9.54 -12.59 -1.36
C LEU A 271 -8.72 -13.63 -2.12
N SER A 272 -9.23 -14.18 -3.23
CA SER A 272 -8.49 -15.16 -4.03
C SER A 272 -7.21 -14.59 -4.64
N TYR A 273 -7.15 -13.26 -4.80
CA TYR A 273 -5.99 -12.55 -5.33
C TYR A 273 -4.94 -12.24 -4.26
N LEU A 274 -5.21 -12.49 -2.97
CA LEU A 274 -4.24 -12.20 -1.90
C LEU A 274 -3.04 -13.15 -1.87
N ASN A 275 -3.03 -14.23 -2.66
CA ASN A 275 -1.97 -15.25 -2.62
C ASN A 275 -1.73 -15.81 -1.20
N ARG A 276 -2.83 -16.07 -0.48
CA ARG A 276 -2.84 -16.65 0.87
C ARG A 276 -3.85 -17.79 0.91
N ASP A 277 -3.62 -18.73 1.81
CA ASP A 277 -4.56 -19.82 2.06
C ASP A 277 -5.83 -19.28 2.74
N LEU A 278 -6.98 -19.40 2.07
CA LEU A 278 -8.26 -18.89 2.58
C LEU A 278 -8.68 -19.54 3.90
N SER A 279 -8.19 -20.75 4.23
CA SER A 279 -8.48 -21.34 5.55
C SER A 279 -7.80 -20.59 6.71
N LYS A 280 -6.88 -19.66 6.40
CA LYS A 280 -6.08 -18.88 7.36
C LYS A 280 -6.21 -17.36 7.18
N VAL A 281 -7.17 -16.92 6.38
CA VAL A 281 -7.46 -15.50 6.14
C VAL A 281 -8.71 -15.09 6.91
N ILE A 282 -8.63 -13.99 7.66
CA ILE A 282 -9.76 -13.36 8.33
C ILE A 282 -9.87 -11.92 7.85
N VAL A 283 -11.08 -11.48 7.48
CA VAL A 283 -11.34 -10.09 7.07
C VAL A 283 -12.22 -9.40 8.10
N LEU A 284 -11.79 -8.25 8.58
CA LEU A 284 -12.64 -7.32 9.33
C LEU A 284 -13.05 -6.18 8.40
N ASP A 285 -14.34 -6.07 8.14
CA ASP A 285 -14.91 -4.99 7.33
C ASP A 285 -16.18 -4.44 7.99
N THR A 286 -16.66 -3.32 7.49
CA THR A 286 -17.92 -2.70 7.93
C THR A 286 -19.01 -2.75 6.87
N VAL A 287 -18.64 -3.05 5.62
CA VAL A 287 -19.54 -3.14 4.48
C VAL A 287 -19.57 -4.60 3.97
N PRO A 288 -20.72 -5.30 4.07
CA PRO A 288 -20.85 -6.68 3.60
C PRO A 288 -20.51 -6.87 2.11
N ASP A 289 -20.84 -5.89 1.27
CA ASP A 289 -20.63 -5.97 -0.17
C ASP A 289 -19.15 -6.10 -0.56
N HIS A 290 -18.25 -5.54 0.26
CA HIS A 290 -16.81 -5.66 0.04
C HIS A 290 -16.32 -7.11 0.05
N VAL A 291 -16.99 -8.01 0.77
CA VAL A 291 -16.54 -9.41 0.98
C VAL A 291 -17.53 -10.42 0.40
N LYS A 292 -18.40 -9.97 -0.50
CA LYS A 292 -19.50 -10.77 -1.09
C LYS A 292 -19.07 -12.09 -1.73
N LEU A 293 -17.83 -12.18 -2.22
CA LEU A 293 -17.29 -13.40 -2.85
C LEU A 293 -16.78 -14.43 -1.82
N GLN A 294 -16.40 -14.01 -0.60
CA GLN A 294 -15.87 -14.86 0.44
C GLN A 294 -16.41 -14.44 1.82
N SER A 295 -17.74 -14.48 1.98
CA SER A 295 -18.41 -14.06 3.21
C SER A 295 -18.03 -14.92 4.42
N GLU A 296 -17.70 -16.20 4.20
CA GLU A 296 -17.21 -17.15 5.20
C GLU A 296 -15.91 -16.75 5.91
N ASN A 297 -15.12 -15.86 5.29
CA ASN A 297 -13.86 -15.36 5.83
C ASN A 297 -14.02 -14.01 6.54
N ALA A 298 -15.21 -13.42 6.54
CA ALA A 298 -15.43 -12.07 6.98
C ALA A 298 -16.20 -11.97 8.30
N VAL A 299 -15.79 -11.01 9.12
CA VAL A 299 -16.52 -10.55 10.29
C VAL A 299 -16.92 -9.10 10.04
N ILE A 300 -18.23 -8.88 9.89
CA ILE A 300 -18.77 -7.55 9.65
C ILE A 300 -19.00 -6.85 10.99
N LEU A 301 -18.28 -5.75 11.20
CA LEU A 301 -18.38 -4.93 12.39
C LEU A 301 -19.25 -3.70 12.13
N PRO A 302 -19.92 -3.15 13.17
CA PRO A 302 -20.66 -1.91 13.02
C PRO A 302 -19.72 -0.75 12.66
N LYS A 303 -20.19 0.12 11.75
CA LYS A 303 -19.48 1.34 11.36
C LYS A 303 -19.26 2.26 12.57
N TRP A 304 -18.02 2.65 12.80
CA TRP A 304 -17.66 3.59 13.85
C TRP A 304 -17.83 5.03 13.37
N LYS A 305 -18.69 5.79 14.08
CA LYS A 305 -19.07 7.16 13.72
C LYS A 305 -18.28 8.24 14.47
N GLY A 306 -17.13 7.90 15.06
CA GLY A 306 -16.30 8.85 15.79
C GLY A 306 -16.53 8.92 17.31
N ASP A 307 -17.29 7.99 17.89
CA ASP A 307 -17.51 7.96 19.36
C ASP A 307 -16.18 7.66 20.11
N PRO A 308 -15.71 8.55 20.99
CA PRO A 308 -14.48 8.33 21.77
C PRO A 308 -14.60 7.24 22.83
N ASN A 309 -15.80 6.82 23.20
CA ASN A 309 -16.03 5.74 24.18
C ASN A 309 -16.19 4.37 23.52
N ASP A 310 -16.06 4.28 22.20
CA ASP A 310 -16.13 3.00 21.48
C ASP A 310 -15.04 2.05 21.98
N ARG A 311 -15.45 0.82 22.30
CA ARG A 311 -14.55 -0.27 22.69
C ARG A 311 -14.62 -1.46 21.74
N GLY A 312 -15.34 -1.34 20.62
CA GLY A 312 -15.62 -2.46 19.72
C GLY A 312 -14.35 -3.08 19.16
N LEU A 313 -13.36 -2.25 18.77
CA LEU A 313 -12.09 -2.76 18.22
C LEU A 313 -11.26 -3.51 19.26
N ILE A 314 -11.19 -3.00 20.49
CA ILE A 314 -10.45 -3.65 21.60
C ILE A 314 -11.16 -4.94 22.01
N ALA A 315 -12.50 -4.93 22.04
CA ALA A 315 -13.30 -6.08 22.44
C ALA A 315 -13.16 -7.28 21.47
N MET A 316 -12.70 -7.04 20.24
CA MET A 316 -12.38 -8.10 19.27
C MET A 316 -11.03 -8.79 19.50
N ILE A 317 -10.13 -8.18 20.28
CA ILE A 317 -8.78 -8.73 20.52
C ILE A 317 -8.83 -10.14 21.11
N PRO A 318 -9.58 -10.42 22.20
CA PRO A 318 -9.61 -11.76 22.81
C PRO A 318 -10.03 -12.86 21.83
N PHE A 319 -10.98 -12.56 20.94
CA PHE A 319 -11.45 -13.49 19.93
C PHE A 319 -10.34 -13.82 18.92
N LEU A 320 -9.71 -12.81 18.32
CA LEU A 320 -8.63 -13.01 17.34
C LEU A 320 -7.39 -13.64 18.00
N GLU A 321 -7.04 -13.19 19.19
CA GLU A 321 -5.94 -13.75 19.98
C GLU A 321 -6.13 -15.26 20.20
N SER A 322 -7.36 -15.70 20.52
CA SER A 322 -7.65 -17.11 20.72
C SER A 322 -7.36 -17.97 19.48
N ILE A 323 -7.72 -17.47 18.29
CA ILE A 323 -7.46 -18.15 17.02
C ILE A 323 -5.94 -18.21 16.78
N GLY A 324 -5.22 -17.10 17.00
CA GLY A 324 -3.76 -17.04 16.88
C GLY A 324 -3.01 -17.96 17.84
N ILE A 325 -3.55 -18.17 19.06
CA ILE A 325 -2.97 -19.04 20.09
C ILE A 325 -3.27 -20.52 19.82
N TYR A 326 -4.55 -20.88 19.60
CA TYR A 326 -4.95 -22.27 19.42
C TYR A 326 -4.60 -22.83 18.04
N ARG A 327 -4.37 -21.95 17.06
CA ARG A 327 -3.96 -22.29 15.70
C ARG A 327 -4.84 -23.36 15.03
N PRO A 328 -6.15 -23.11 14.87
CA PRO A 328 -7.04 -24.04 14.18
C PRO A 328 -6.64 -24.19 12.69
N PRO A 329 -6.78 -25.39 12.09
CA PRO A 329 -6.40 -25.60 10.69
C PRO A 329 -7.23 -24.78 9.69
N ASP A 330 -8.49 -24.50 10.04
CA ASP A 330 -9.42 -23.67 9.25
C ASP A 330 -10.19 -22.72 10.18
N VAL A 331 -10.19 -21.43 9.84
CA VAL A 331 -10.89 -20.39 10.60
C VAL A 331 -12.37 -20.28 10.23
N ARG A 332 -12.78 -20.68 9.02
CA ARG A 332 -14.13 -20.44 8.49
C ARG A 332 -15.25 -21.06 9.32
N PRO A 333 -15.15 -22.32 9.80
CA PRO A 333 -16.19 -22.89 10.67
C PRO A 333 -16.34 -22.14 12.00
N ILE A 334 -15.23 -21.59 12.51
CA ILE A 334 -15.24 -20.78 13.73
C ILE A 334 -15.98 -19.47 13.45
N LEU A 335 -15.66 -18.77 12.36
CA LEU A 335 -16.33 -17.52 12.00
C LEU A 335 -17.83 -17.72 11.77
N GLN A 336 -18.23 -18.78 11.06
CA GLN A 336 -19.63 -19.13 10.81
C GLN A 336 -20.43 -19.35 12.11
N ALA A 337 -19.82 -19.89 13.17
CA ALA A 337 -20.51 -20.09 14.45
C ALA A 337 -20.95 -18.78 15.14
N TYR A 338 -20.28 -17.67 14.80
CA TYR A 338 -20.58 -16.33 15.30
C TYR A 338 -21.34 -15.46 14.28
N GLU A 339 -21.74 -16.01 13.13
CA GLU A 339 -22.49 -15.28 12.12
C GLU A 339 -23.83 -14.75 12.70
N GLY A 340 -24.13 -13.48 12.45
CA GLY A 340 -25.32 -12.80 12.96
C GLY A 340 -25.31 -12.47 14.46
N LYS A 341 -24.21 -12.73 15.18
CA LYS A 341 -24.05 -12.40 16.60
C LYS A 341 -22.97 -11.34 16.80
N ASP A 342 -22.99 -10.69 17.95
CA ASP A 342 -21.87 -9.84 18.38
C ASP A 342 -20.71 -10.74 18.83
N VAL A 343 -19.71 -10.88 17.96
CA VAL A 343 -18.56 -11.77 18.17
C VAL A 343 -17.83 -11.46 19.49
N ALA A 344 -17.68 -10.18 19.83
CA ALA A 344 -16.94 -9.78 21.01
C ALA A 344 -17.67 -10.17 22.30
N VAL A 345 -18.98 -9.92 22.35
CA VAL A 345 -19.81 -10.21 23.53
C VAL A 345 -19.99 -11.73 23.71
N GLU A 346 -20.28 -12.46 22.64
CA GLU A 346 -20.48 -13.91 22.72
C GLU A 346 -19.18 -14.63 23.07
N TYR A 347 -18.05 -14.22 22.48
CA TYR A 347 -16.75 -14.79 22.85
C TYR A 347 -16.39 -14.50 24.32
N ALA A 348 -16.67 -13.29 24.82
CA ALA A 348 -16.43 -12.96 26.22
C ALA A 348 -17.25 -13.83 27.20
N LYS A 349 -18.51 -14.16 26.86
CA LYS A 349 -19.33 -15.11 27.63
C LYS A 349 -18.71 -16.52 27.61
N MET A 350 -18.33 -17.00 26.43
CA MET A 350 -17.70 -18.31 26.25
C MET A 350 -16.39 -18.43 27.05
N GLU A 351 -15.55 -17.39 27.03
CA GLU A 351 -14.30 -17.33 27.79
C GLU A 351 -14.57 -17.35 29.31
N ALA A 352 -15.57 -16.60 29.78
CA ALA A 352 -15.96 -16.59 31.19
C ALA A 352 -16.48 -17.96 31.66
N GLU A 353 -17.30 -18.64 30.85
CA GLU A 353 -17.76 -19.99 31.13
C GLU A 353 -16.61 -21.01 31.15
N ALA A 354 -15.72 -20.97 30.17
CA ALA A 354 -14.55 -21.85 30.11
C ALA A 354 -13.65 -21.66 31.33
N LYS A 355 -13.46 -20.42 31.77
CA LYS A 355 -12.73 -20.09 32.99
C LYS A 355 -13.45 -20.59 34.24
N ALA A 356 -14.75 -20.43 34.35
CA ALA A 356 -15.54 -20.94 35.48
C ALA A 356 -15.41 -22.47 35.59
N ARG A 357 -15.55 -23.20 34.48
CA ARG A 357 -15.38 -24.66 34.43
C ARG A 357 -13.97 -25.10 34.87
N HIS A 358 -12.93 -24.41 34.40
CA HIS A 358 -11.55 -24.68 34.85
C HIS A 358 -11.43 -24.53 36.38
N ILE A 359 -11.97 -23.45 36.93
CA ILE A 359 -11.91 -23.18 38.37
C ILE A 359 -12.68 -24.25 39.15
N GLU A 360 -13.83 -24.69 38.67
CA GLU A 360 -14.62 -25.75 39.29
C GLU A 360 -13.90 -27.09 39.25
N GLU A 361 -13.32 -27.48 38.12
CA GLU A 361 -12.51 -28.69 37.98
C GLU A 361 -11.28 -28.66 38.90
N TRP A 362 -10.60 -27.51 39.00
CA TRP A 362 -9.48 -27.33 39.92
C TRP A 362 -9.95 -27.47 41.37
N LYS A 363 -11.04 -26.80 41.76
CA LYS A 363 -11.62 -26.92 43.10
C LYS A 363 -12.03 -28.36 43.41
N ALA A 364 -12.67 -29.06 42.48
CA ALA A 364 -13.08 -30.45 42.65
C ALA A 364 -11.89 -31.38 42.88
N LYS A 365 -10.81 -31.22 42.10
CA LYS A 365 -9.56 -31.99 42.28
C LYS A 365 -8.84 -31.70 43.61
N HIS A 366 -9.02 -30.51 44.17
CA HIS A 366 -8.36 -30.08 45.42
C HIS A 366 -9.29 -30.14 46.65
N LYS A 367 -10.57 -30.53 46.48
CA LYS A 367 -11.54 -30.71 47.57
C LYS A 367 -11.28 -32.05 48.25
N GLY A 368 -10.37 -32.07 49.22
CA GLY A 368 -10.03 -33.24 50.03
C GLY A 368 -8.53 -33.44 50.30
N VAL A 369 -7.66 -32.65 49.67
CA VAL A 369 -6.21 -32.67 49.92
C VAL A 369 -5.89 -31.63 50.98
N ALA A 370 -5.66 -32.07 52.23
CA ALA A 370 -5.10 -31.22 53.27
C ALA A 370 -3.78 -30.58 52.77
N PRO A 371 -3.45 -29.33 53.13
CA PRO A 371 -2.24 -28.66 52.68
C PRO A 371 -1.02 -29.28 53.39
N ASN A 372 -0.64 -30.49 52.99
CA ASN A 372 0.47 -31.19 53.60
C ASN A 372 1.80 -30.63 53.07
N ALA A 373 2.58 -30.16 54.04
CA ALA A 373 3.92 -29.59 54.05
C ALA A 373 5.05 -30.35 53.29
N VAL A 374 4.74 -31.21 52.31
CA VAL A 374 5.71 -32.09 51.65
C VAL A 374 6.24 -31.50 50.34
N SER A 375 5.51 -30.58 49.68
CA SER A 375 5.97 -29.95 48.44
C SER A 375 7.09 -28.92 48.65
N SER A 376 7.24 -28.37 49.86
CA SER A 376 8.37 -27.49 50.23
C SER A 376 9.68 -28.25 50.49
N LEU A 377 9.65 -29.58 50.59
CA LEU A 377 10.81 -30.40 50.95
C LEU A 377 11.54 -30.97 49.72
N PHE A 378 10.95 -30.89 48.52
CA PHE A 378 11.50 -31.43 47.27
C PHE A 378 12.01 -30.39 46.26
N GLY A 379 12.22 -29.13 46.66
CA GLY A 379 13.10 -28.19 45.95
C GLY A 379 12.75 -27.85 44.48
N LEU A 380 11.56 -28.20 43.98
CA LEU A 380 11.11 -27.87 42.62
C LEU A 380 10.59 -26.42 42.56
N SER A 381 11.50 -25.46 42.71
CA SER A 381 11.26 -24.06 42.40
C SER A 381 11.67 -23.78 40.96
N ALA A 382 10.74 -23.95 40.01
CA ALA A 382 10.92 -23.48 38.64
C ALA A 382 9.57 -23.04 38.06
N GLY A 383 9.12 -21.85 38.44
CA GLY A 383 7.96 -21.18 37.86
C GLY A 383 7.55 -19.95 38.66
N PRO A 384 7.06 -18.88 38.01
CA PRO A 384 6.60 -17.68 38.71
C PRO A 384 5.52 -18.06 39.73
N ALA A 385 5.74 -17.66 40.99
CA ALA A 385 4.92 -18.05 42.13
C ALA A 385 3.45 -17.64 41.95
N VAL A 386 2.57 -18.61 41.71
CA VAL A 386 1.12 -18.41 41.82
C VAL A 386 0.81 -18.20 43.31
N PRO A 387 0.07 -17.14 43.71
CA PRO A 387 -0.30 -16.93 45.10
C PRO A 387 -1.00 -18.17 45.67
N ARG A 388 -0.60 -18.60 46.88
CA ARG A 388 -1.16 -19.79 47.53
C ARG A 388 -2.69 -19.68 47.62
N GLY A 389 -3.40 -20.67 47.11
CA GLY A 389 -4.87 -20.77 47.15
C GLY A 389 -5.61 -20.26 45.91
N GLN A 390 -4.92 -19.77 44.88
CA GLN A 390 -5.53 -19.40 43.60
C GLN A 390 -5.38 -20.53 42.57
N PRO A 391 -6.39 -20.77 41.70
CA PRO A 391 -6.25 -21.72 40.60
C PRO A 391 -5.13 -21.27 39.65
N PRO A 392 -4.39 -22.21 39.04
CA PRO A 392 -3.36 -21.86 38.07
C PRO A 392 -4.00 -21.13 36.87
N PRO A 393 -3.29 -20.18 36.23
CA PRO A 393 -3.81 -19.48 35.07
C PRO A 393 -4.08 -20.46 33.94
N THR A 394 -5.16 -20.21 33.19
CA THR A 394 -5.50 -21.01 32.00
C THR A 394 -4.39 -20.91 30.93
N TYR A 395 -4.31 -21.87 30.01
CA TYR A 395 -3.33 -21.83 28.92
C TYR A 395 -3.39 -20.52 28.11
N LEU A 396 -4.62 -20.07 27.82
CA LEU A 396 -4.87 -18.82 27.13
C LEU A 396 -4.39 -17.61 27.94
N GLU A 397 -4.63 -17.56 29.25
CA GLU A 397 -4.14 -16.48 30.12
C GLU A 397 -2.60 -16.45 30.21
N GLN A 398 -1.94 -17.60 30.25
CA GLN A 398 -0.49 -17.69 30.24
C GLN A 398 0.08 -17.11 28.94
N LYS A 399 -0.48 -17.50 27.80
CA LYS A 399 -0.07 -17.02 26.49
C LYS A 399 -0.38 -15.53 26.28
N ARG A 400 -1.52 -15.06 26.78
CA ARG A 400 -1.87 -13.63 26.80
C ARG A 400 -0.84 -12.81 27.57
N ARG A 401 -0.42 -13.30 28.73
CA ARG A 401 0.60 -12.64 29.56
C ARG A 401 1.94 -12.56 28.83
N GLU A 402 2.36 -13.63 28.18
CA GLU A 402 3.57 -13.67 27.35
C GLU A 402 3.50 -12.62 26.22
N ALA A 403 2.41 -12.58 25.46
CA ALA A 403 2.20 -11.61 24.39
C ALA A 403 2.15 -10.15 24.89
N GLN A 404 1.54 -9.92 26.06
CA GLN A 404 1.53 -8.59 26.68
C GLN A 404 2.93 -8.13 27.12
N LEU A 405 3.75 -9.05 27.63
CA LEU A 405 5.15 -8.75 27.97
C LEU A 405 5.93 -8.40 26.70
N GLN A 406 5.79 -9.20 25.64
CA GLN A 406 6.41 -8.93 24.35
C GLN A 406 5.99 -7.56 23.80
N TYR A 407 4.70 -7.23 23.85
CA TYR A 407 4.22 -5.91 23.45
C TYR A 407 4.89 -4.78 24.24
N GLN A 408 5.00 -4.91 25.57
CA GLN A 408 5.63 -3.90 26.40
C GLN A 408 7.13 -3.74 26.10
N GLU A 409 7.83 -4.83 25.82
CA GLU A 409 9.23 -4.84 25.41
C GLU A 409 9.43 -4.13 24.07
N GLU A 410 8.61 -4.46 23.06
CA GLU A 410 8.63 -3.80 21.75
C GLU A 410 8.34 -2.30 21.86
N GLN A 411 7.36 -1.89 22.68
CA GLN A 411 7.07 -0.47 22.91
C GLN A 411 8.19 0.28 23.62
N LYS A 412 8.85 -0.36 24.60
CA LYS A 412 10.03 0.22 25.27
C LYS A 412 11.17 0.39 24.27
N TYR A 413 11.42 -0.61 23.44
CA TYR A 413 12.43 -0.57 22.41
C TYR A 413 12.21 0.56 21.39
N ILE A 414 10.98 0.71 20.88
CA ILE A 414 10.63 1.81 19.97
C ILE A 414 10.85 3.17 20.63
N ARG A 415 10.51 3.29 21.92
CA ARG A 415 10.66 4.54 22.66
C ARG A 415 12.13 4.90 22.89
N GLU A 416 12.95 3.93 23.26
CA GLU A 416 14.37 4.11 23.54
C GLU A 416 15.17 4.42 22.26
N ASN A 417 14.84 3.75 21.16
CA ASN A 417 15.56 3.88 19.88
C ASN A 417 14.89 4.81 18.86
N ARG A 418 13.93 5.63 19.30
CA ARG A 418 13.11 6.45 18.39
C ARG A 418 13.92 7.33 17.44
N ALA A 419 14.93 8.03 17.96
CA ALA A 419 15.76 8.93 17.16
C ALA A 419 16.53 8.18 16.06
N MET A 420 17.09 7.01 16.40
CA MET A 420 17.76 6.14 15.44
C MET A 420 16.81 5.66 14.35
N LEU A 421 15.59 5.28 14.72
CA LEU A 421 14.57 4.83 13.76
C LEU A 421 14.12 5.96 12.83
N GLU A 422 13.97 7.18 13.36
CA GLU A 422 13.62 8.37 12.56
C GLU A 422 14.75 8.72 11.58
N GLU A 423 16.01 8.71 12.00
CA GLU A 423 17.17 8.93 11.12
C GLU A 423 17.26 7.87 10.01
N ALA A 424 17.03 6.59 10.36
CA ALA A 424 17.03 5.50 9.38
C ALA A 424 15.92 5.68 8.33
N LEU A 425 14.72 6.08 8.77
CA LEU A 425 13.58 6.35 7.88
C LEU A 425 13.87 7.53 6.94
N GLU A 426 14.47 8.61 7.43
CA GLU A 426 14.84 9.77 6.62
C GLU A 426 15.89 9.40 5.56
N LYS A 427 16.91 8.62 5.93
CA LYS A 427 17.90 8.10 4.98
C LYS A 427 17.26 7.24 3.90
N GLU A 428 16.30 6.38 4.26
CA GLU A 428 15.57 5.56 3.30
C GLU A 428 14.73 6.43 2.35
N GLN A 429 14.04 7.44 2.87
CA GLN A 429 13.27 8.38 2.05
C GLN A 429 14.16 9.16 1.09
N GLN A 430 15.33 9.62 1.53
CA GLN A 430 16.32 10.28 0.66
C GLN A 430 16.83 9.33 -0.42
N ALA A 431 17.12 8.07 -0.07
CA ALA A 431 17.56 7.06 -1.02
C ALA A 431 16.47 6.72 -2.05
N LEU A 432 15.20 6.68 -1.64
CA LEU A 432 14.05 6.50 -2.53
C LEU A 432 13.86 7.71 -3.44
N ALA A 433 13.91 8.92 -2.89
CA ALA A 433 13.79 10.17 -3.67
C ALA A 433 14.92 10.30 -4.71
N ALA A 434 16.14 9.87 -4.38
CA ALA A 434 17.26 9.85 -5.31
C ALA A 434 17.11 8.82 -6.46
N GLN A 435 16.29 7.78 -6.28
CA GLN A 435 15.99 6.78 -7.31
C GLN A 435 14.84 7.21 -8.24
N VAL A 436 14.00 8.18 -7.82
CA VAL A 436 12.94 8.71 -8.68
C VAL A 436 13.59 9.62 -9.72
N PRO A 437 13.40 9.37 -11.03
CA PRO A 437 13.98 10.20 -12.07
C PRO A 437 13.46 11.63 -11.93
N SER A 438 14.38 12.59 -11.86
CA SER A 438 14.07 14.00 -11.58
C SER A 438 13.35 14.68 -12.74
N ASN A 439 13.50 14.16 -13.97
CA ASN A 439 12.96 14.72 -15.20
C ASN A 439 12.48 13.62 -16.17
N LEU A 440 11.55 13.99 -17.06
CA LEU A 440 10.99 13.09 -18.08
C LEU A 440 12.08 12.45 -18.96
N TRP A 441 13.14 13.20 -19.26
CA TRP A 441 14.28 12.68 -20.02
C TRP A 441 15.10 11.64 -19.25
N GLU A 442 15.26 11.81 -17.93
CA GLU A 442 15.96 10.84 -17.07
C GLU A 442 15.11 9.56 -16.89
N ALA A 443 13.79 9.70 -16.86
CA ALA A 443 12.88 8.55 -16.88
C ALA A 443 12.94 7.78 -18.21
N ILE A 444 13.04 8.49 -19.34
CA ILE A 444 13.21 7.88 -20.67
C ILE A 444 14.57 7.16 -20.76
N ASP A 445 15.64 7.76 -20.23
CA ASP A 445 17.00 7.20 -20.28
C ASP A 445 17.11 5.91 -19.44
N GLN A 446 16.49 5.90 -18.24
CA GLN A 446 16.34 4.70 -17.41
C GLN A 446 15.53 3.59 -18.10
N ILE A 447 14.45 3.94 -18.82
CA ILE A 447 13.63 2.97 -19.57
C ILE A 447 14.38 2.45 -20.81
N SER A 448 15.24 3.27 -21.43
CA SER A 448 16.09 2.85 -22.56
C SER A 448 17.31 2.00 -22.18
N GLY A 449 17.51 1.75 -20.87
CA GLY A 449 18.47 0.76 -20.39
C GLY A 449 19.91 1.24 -20.21
N ASN A 450 20.15 2.55 -20.10
CA ASN A 450 21.46 3.08 -19.73
C ASN A 450 21.57 3.20 -18.19
N PRO A 451 22.39 2.37 -17.50
CA PRO A 451 22.53 2.45 -16.05
C PRO A 451 23.38 3.66 -15.65
N LYS A 452 22.89 4.44 -14.69
CA LYS A 452 23.66 5.50 -14.02
C LYS A 452 24.72 4.84 -13.12
N GLU A 453 25.99 5.22 -13.27
CA GLU A 453 27.04 4.82 -12.31
C GLU A 453 26.70 5.34 -10.91
N PRO A 454 26.95 4.56 -9.85
CA PRO A 454 26.73 5.01 -8.49
C PRO A 454 27.61 6.22 -8.18
N PRO A 455 27.13 7.20 -7.38
CA PRO A 455 27.95 8.34 -6.99
C PRO A 455 29.20 7.85 -6.24
N ALA A 456 30.35 8.39 -6.63
CA ALA A 456 31.63 8.08 -6.01
C ALA A 456 31.59 8.36 -4.50
N PRO A 457 32.23 7.53 -3.65
CA PRO A 457 32.29 7.79 -2.22
C PRO A 457 33.08 9.09 -1.97
N ASP A 458 32.50 9.98 -1.16
CA ASP A 458 33.12 11.23 -0.74
C ASP A 458 34.51 10.98 -0.16
N ALA A 459 35.51 11.59 -0.78
CA ALA A 459 36.90 11.57 -0.36
C ALA A 459 37.11 12.47 0.87
N SER A 460 36.61 12.04 2.03
CA SER A 460 37.07 12.58 3.32
C SER A 460 36.83 11.59 4.44
N THR A 461 37.70 10.57 4.53
CA THR A 461 37.97 9.88 5.79
C THR A 461 39.46 9.55 5.83
N PRO A 462 40.21 9.97 6.85
CA PRO A 462 41.64 9.73 6.91
C PRO A 462 41.91 8.25 7.15
N THR A 463 42.62 7.62 6.21
CA THR A 463 43.10 6.26 6.28
C THR A 463 44.01 6.07 7.50
N GLN A 464 43.56 5.31 8.50
CA GLN A 464 44.48 4.75 9.49
C GLN A 464 45.26 3.61 8.85
N THR A 465 46.53 3.87 8.57
CA THR A 465 47.52 2.86 8.18
C THR A 465 47.85 1.96 9.37
N SER A 466 47.40 0.70 9.36
CA SER A 466 47.97 -0.36 10.19
C SER A 466 49.20 -0.94 9.50
N THR A 467 50.38 -0.71 10.06
CA THR A 467 51.62 -1.43 9.75
C THR A 467 51.53 -2.89 10.20
N PRO A 468 52.11 -3.84 9.46
CA PRO A 468 52.24 -5.23 9.92
C PRO A 468 53.59 -5.40 10.63
N THR A 469 53.56 -5.91 11.86
CA THR A 469 54.75 -6.52 12.49
C THR A 469 54.34 -7.84 13.13
N ALA A 470 55.27 -8.79 12.98
CA ALA A 470 55.27 -10.21 13.36
C ALA A 470 54.64 -10.59 14.71
#